data_AF-A0A652M3B6-F1
#
_entry.id   AF-A0A652M3B6-F1
#
_cell.length_a   1.000
_cell.length_b   1.000
_cell.length_c   1.000
_cell.angle_alpha   90.00
_cell.angle_beta   90.00
_cell.angle_gamma   90.00
#
_symmetry.space_group_name_H-M   'P 1'
#
loop_
_entity.id
_entity.type
_entity.pdbx_description
1 polymer ?
#
loop_
_entity_poly.entity_id
_entity_poly.type
_entity_poly.pdbx_seq_one_letter_code
_entity_poly.pdbx_strand_id
1 'polypeptide(L)' 'MAVPPVIPIAYEPKSRTETIGHYADGQFLASVTYAFPEGYRPDDGWEEHKRLYTVLHTFDSQGHYRDSEVWCAGTWAEQQ' A
#
# COMPACT_ATOMS: atom_id res chain seq x y z
N MET A 1 -14.07 13.41 -22.31
CA MET A 1 -14.88 12.88 -21.21
C MET A 1 -14.24 13.35 -19.92
N ALA A 2 -15.00 13.99 -19.02
CA ALA A 2 -14.44 14.49 -17.76
C ALA A 2 -14.19 13.32 -16.79
N VAL A 3 -13.09 13.37 -16.04
CA VAL A 3 -12.82 12.43 -14.96
C VAL A 3 -13.81 12.71 -13.82
N PRO A 4 -14.51 11.70 -13.26
CA PRO A 4 -15.45 11.93 -12.18
C PRO A 4 -14.71 12.41 -10.91
N PRO A 5 -15.36 13.25 -10.08
CA PRO A 5 -14.75 13.73 -8.83
C PRO A 5 -14.60 12.64 -7.78
N VAL A 6 -15.39 11.57 -7.89
CA VAL A 6 -15.35 10.40 -6.99
C VAL A 6 -15.38 9.14 -7.84
N ILE A 7 -14.46 8.22 -7.57
CA ILE A 7 -14.38 6.92 -8.24
C ILE A 7 -14.98 5.87 -7.29
N PRO A 8 -16.09 5.22 -7.63
CA PRO A 8 -16.62 4.14 -6.82
C PRO A 8 -15.68 2.93 -6.90
N ILE A 9 -15.33 2.36 -5.74
CA ILE A 9 -14.50 1.16 -5.63
C ILE A 9 -15.38 0.03 -5.09
N ALA A 10 -15.45 -1.09 -5.81
CA ALA A 10 -16.18 -2.26 -5.35
C ALA A 10 -15.40 -2.98 -4.24
N TYR A 11 -16.11 -3.34 -3.17
CA TYR A 11 -15.55 -4.21 -2.13
C TYR A 11 -15.42 -5.64 -2.64
N GLU A 12 -14.25 -6.24 -2.43
CA GLU A 12 -13.94 -7.63 -2.75
C GLU A 12 -13.29 -8.27 -1.51
N PRO A 13 -13.97 -9.26 -0.88
CA PRO A 13 -13.45 -9.89 0.34
C PRO A 13 -12.16 -10.65 0.06
N LYS A 14 -11.22 -10.64 1.02
CA LYS A 14 -9.89 -11.28 0.89
C LYS A 14 -9.04 -10.75 -0.28
N SER A 15 -9.31 -9.51 -0.70
CA SER A 15 -8.60 -8.82 -1.78
C SER A 15 -8.11 -7.45 -1.32
N ARG A 16 -7.51 -6.68 -2.23
CA ARG A 16 -6.91 -5.36 -1.96
C ARG A 16 -7.89 -4.32 -1.44
N THR A 17 -9.18 -4.51 -1.67
CA THR A 17 -10.22 -3.56 -1.24
C THR A 17 -10.74 -3.85 0.17
N GLU A 18 -10.34 -4.97 0.79
CA GLU A 18 -10.61 -5.27 2.20
C GLU A 18 -9.83 -4.36 3.16
N THR A 19 -8.73 -3.79 2.69
CA THR A 19 -7.89 -2.84 3.42
C THR A 19 -8.16 -1.38 3.05
N ILE A 20 -9.33 -1.10 2.45
CA ILE A 20 -9.87 0.24 2.22
C ILE A 20 -11.02 0.47 3.20
N GLY A 21 -11.00 1.58 3.92
CA GLY A 21 -12.03 1.82 4.92
C GLY A 21 -12.08 3.25 5.44
N HIS A 22 -12.89 3.42 6.49
CA HIS A 22 -13.03 4.68 7.22
C HIS A 22 -12.53 4.47 8.65
N TYR A 23 -11.85 5.47 9.19
CA TYR A 23 -11.45 5.52 10.60
C TYR A 23 -11.50 6.96 11.09
N ALA A 24 -12.11 7.17 12.27
CA ALA A 24 -12.37 8.49 12.83
C ALA A 24 -13.03 9.44 11.80
N ASP A 25 -12.39 10.57 11.47
CA ASP A 25 -12.89 11.62 10.58
C ASP A 25 -12.43 11.45 9.11
N GLY A 26 -11.83 10.31 8.76
CA GLY A 26 -11.20 10.12 7.45
C GLY A 26 -11.35 8.73 6.84
N GLN A 27 -10.68 8.55 5.70
CA GLN A 27 -10.57 7.29 4.97
C GLN A 27 -9.12 6.80 4.98
N PHE A 28 -8.94 5.51 4.75
CA PHE A 28 -7.62 4.91 4.60
C PHE A 28 -7.57 3.88 3.47
N LEU A 29 -6.37 3.71 2.92
CA LEU A 29 -5.97 2.61 2.06
C LEU A 29 -4.68 2.03 2.62
N ALA A 30 -4.74 0.82 3.16
CA ALA A 30 -3.56 0.07 3.56
C ALA A 30 -3.15 -0.91 2.45
N SER A 31 -1.86 -1.00 2.17
CA SER A 31 -1.33 -1.93 1.17
C SER A 31 0.05 -2.46 1.55
N VAL A 32 0.40 -3.61 0.98
CA VAL A 32 1.76 -4.14 1.02
C VAL A 32 2.37 -3.96 -0.36
N THR A 33 3.54 -3.34 -0.41
CA THR A 33 4.35 -3.21 -1.61
C THR A 33 5.75 -3.74 -1.36
N TYR A 34 6.56 -3.84 -2.42
CA TYR A 34 7.93 -4.28 -2.32
C TYR A 34 8.83 -3.40 -3.17
N ALA A 35 10.06 -3.21 -2.71
CA ALA A 35 11.08 -2.51 -3.44
C ALA A 35 12.45 -3.16 -3.22
N PHE A 36 13.31 -3.01 -4.22
CA PHE A 36 14.72 -3.33 -4.10
C PHE A 36 15.50 -2.07 -3.73
N PRO A 37 16.63 -2.20 -3.01
CA PRO A 37 17.56 -1.09 -2.80
C PRO A 37 17.99 -0.47 -4.13
N GLU A 38 18.21 0.84 -4.13
CA GLU A 38 18.72 1.54 -5.31
C GLU A 38 20.05 0.93 -5.77
N GLY A 39 20.19 0.71 -7.08
CA GLY A 39 21.37 0.09 -7.67
C GLY A 39 21.45 -1.44 -7.53
N TYR A 40 20.52 -2.08 -6.82
CA TYR A 40 20.45 -3.55 -6.78
C TYR A 40 20.11 -4.12 -8.16
N ARG A 41 20.85 -5.14 -8.57
CA ARG A 41 20.59 -5.91 -9.79
C ARG A 41 20.18 -7.31 -9.36
N PRO A 42 19.00 -7.80 -9.79
CA PRO A 42 18.54 -9.13 -9.37
C PRO A 42 19.54 -10.22 -9.74
N ASP A 43 19.94 -11.00 -8.75
CA ASP A 43 20.77 -12.20 -8.84
C ASP A 43 20.20 -13.31 -7.94
N ASP A 44 20.93 -14.43 -7.83
CA ASP A 44 20.58 -15.47 -6.87
C ASP A 44 20.69 -14.90 -5.44
N GLY A 45 19.65 -15.08 -4.62
CA GLY A 45 19.57 -14.49 -3.26
C GLY A 45 18.75 -13.19 -3.17
N TRP A 46 18.04 -12.80 -4.23
CA TRP A 46 17.21 -11.59 -4.26
C TRP A 46 16.17 -11.52 -3.14
N GLU A 47 15.75 -12.64 -2.57
CA GLU A 47 14.77 -12.71 -1.48
C GLU A 47 15.24 -11.94 -0.23
N GLU A 48 16.55 -11.91 0.04
CA GLU A 48 17.15 -11.15 1.14
C GLU A 48 17.18 -9.65 0.86
N HIS A 49 17.14 -9.27 -0.42
CA HIS A 49 17.23 -7.88 -0.86
C HIS A 49 15.87 -7.25 -1.16
N LYS A 50 14.85 -8.04 -1.47
CA LYS A 50 13.49 -7.53 -1.71
C LYS A 50 12.84 -7.14 -0.39
N ARG A 51 12.80 -5.84 -0.11
CA ARG A 51 12.16 -5.30 1.09
C ARG A 51 10.66 -5.20 0.91
N LEU A 52 9.94 -5.67 1.91
CA LEU A 52 8.50 -5.54 2.05
C LEU A 52 8.19 -4.25 2.80
N TYR A 53 7.20 -3.50 2.31
CA TYR A 53 6.74 -2.28 2.95
C TYR A 53 5.24 -2.34 3.17
N THR A 54 4.81 -2.00 4.37
CA THR A 54 3.42 -1.65 4.64
C THR A 54 3.25 -0.14 4.43
N VAL A 55 2.24 0.23 3.67
CA VAL A 55 1.93 1.63 3.36
C VAL A 55 0.51 1.91 3.80
N LEU A 56 0.33 2.93 4.62
CA LEU A 56 -0.97 3.46 5.01
C LEU A 56 -1.14 4.84 4.39
N HIS A 57 -2.01 4.95 3.39
CA HIS A 57 -2.47 6.22 2.87
C HIS A 57 -3.68 6.69 3.67
N THR A 58 -3.69 7.96 4.07
CA THR A 58 -4.80 8.59 4.78
C THR A 58 -5.44 9.68 3.94
N PHE A 59 -6.74 9.83 4.09
CA PHE A 59 -7.55 10.81 3.38
C PHE A 59 -8.52 11.47 4.34
N ASP A 60 -8.97 12.68 4.01
CA ASP A 60 -10.11 13.28 4.71
C ASP A 60 -11.43 12.56 4.38
N SER A 61 -12.52 12.98 5.02
CA SER A 61 -13.86 12.41 4.76
C SER A 61 -14.34 12.57 3.32
N GLN A 62 -13.79 13.53 2.57
CA GLN A 62 -14.11 13.78 1.16
C GLN A 62 -13.20 13.01 0.19
N GLY A 63 -12.22 12.26 0.71
CA GLY A 63 -11.27 11.49 -0.10
C GLY A 63 -10.07 12.30 -0.58
N HIS A 64 -9.83 13.50 -0.03
CA HIS A 64 -8.60 14.23 -0.34
C HIS A 64 -7.43 13.61 0.42
N TYR A 65 -6.33 13.37 -0.30
CA TYR A 65 -5.09 12.84 0.27
C TYR A 65 -4.57 13.73 1.40
N ARG A 66 -4.22 13.11 2.53
CA ARG A 66 -3.57 13.78 3.67
C ARG A 66 -2.11 13.41 3.74
N ASP A 67 -1.81 12.14 3.98
CA ASP A 67 -0.44 11.67 4.16
C ASP A 67 -0.27 10.17 3.87
N SER A 68 0.98 9.72 3.81
CA SER A 68 1.37 8.32 3.70
C SER A 68 2.40 7.97 4.77
N GLU A 69 2.07 6.98 5.59
CA GLU A 69 3.04 6.35 6.48
C GLU A 69 3.57 5.07 5.82
N VAL A 70 4.89 4.90 5.84
CA VAL A 70 5.59 3.78 5.20
C VAL A 70 6.49 3.12 6.22
N TRP A 71 6.31 1.82 6.42
CA TRP A 71 7.14 1.03 7.32
C TRP A 71 7.78 -0.14 6.58
N CYS A 72 9.05 -0.40 6.85
CA CYS A 72 9.73 -1.61 6.39
C CYS A 72 9.26 -2.78 7.24
N ALA A 73 8.58 -3.73 6.62
CA ALA A 73 8.07 -4.95 7.25
C ALA A 73 9.07 -6.12 7.22
N GLY A 74 10.29 -5.86 6.74
CA GLY A 74 11.35 -6.85 6.58
C GLY A 74 11.66 -7.13 5.12
N THR A 75 12.18 -8.32 4.87
CA THR A 75 12.57 -8.84 3.55
C THR A 75 11.66 -9.99 3.13
N TRP A 76 11.68 -10.32 1.85
CA TRP A 76 10.92 -11.46 1.34
C TRP A 76 11.35 -12.78 1.99
N ALA A 77 12.64 -12.94 2.30
CA ALA A 77 13.18 -14.12 2.98
C ALA A 77 12.58 -14.36 4.38
N GLU A 78 12.16 -13.30 5.08
CA GLU A 78 11.60 -13.34 6.44
C GLU A 78 10.09 -13.67 6.46
N GLN A 79 9.41 -13.73 5.30
CA GLN A 79 7.96 -13.92 5.20
C GLN A 79 7.48 -15.38 5.48
N GLN A 80 8.32 -16.25 6.05
CA GLN A 80 8.05 -17.68 6.25
C GLN A 80 7.11 -17.99 7.42
#